data_AF-A0A521UP84-F1
#
_entry.id   AF-A0A521UP84-F1
#
_cell.length_a   1.000
_cell.length_b   1.000
_cell.length_c   1.000
_cell.angle_alpha   90.00
_cell.angle_beta   90.00
_cell.angle_gamma   90.00
#
_symmetry.space_group_name_H-M   'P 1'
#
loop_
_entity.id
_entity.type
_entity.pdbx_description
1 polymer ?
#
loop_
_entity_poly.entity_id
_entity_poly.type
_entity_poly.pdbx_seq_one_letter_code
_entity_poly.pdbx_strand_id
1 'polypeptide(L)'
;MKRAILLSCAVAGLLALAYAAGPAMLGRAAEPVAGVPKVDVKVLPVPANAADPNGFVALLSSTGAPVAMGSTGLNNVSIGAPVTIQGVPEDAKSATAKYQWTLSKPNASSAILGDATTGAVWFTPDVSGIYKIDLVATNASGSSPMASVQVQAGEYIGVEAGGCVNCHPAKVAEWSKTKHATKFTRDIDGGADPATTKYNEGCIRCHTTGYYIGASNGGFADVQAKLGWQFPSLESIKKGEGNWDAVPKELKNMANIQCEACHGPAKDHVLKGAKMASSVDSGVCNQCHDTGGSHIRGSELRNAKHSEENSRAWTYPTGPSRQACVRCHSGEGYISFTKNPTEQASWNNNAEALSCAACHDPHSEANKAQLRVGDVPVEVAGITKNLGLSATCAECHNSRTVPADALKGSYPHYSAAVEMLSDTDGVDYGLAIPNSPHGSIVGTAPVANPNNPSAKLFLGETPGPCVACHMWPVSTDTKDPNRLKVGDHSFNALSPDGKVQYTAACQQCHPGLTEFNFPAKADYDGNGKVEGVQTEVAGLLNVLLKAISDSGIRPIQGNPYFNRDDLAKANEKQKNAIYNYRFVRGLENMDGRSSAIHNFKRSVGLLQASYRDLTGKDVPGATSVLP
;
A
#
# COMPACT_ATOMS: atom_id res chain seq x y z
N MET A 1 -10.69 -81.37 -10.14
CA MET A 1 -10.60 -81.65 -11.59
C MET A 1 -9.49 -80.77 -12.16
N LYS A 2 -8.26 -81.30 -12.26
CA LYS A 2 -7.57 -81.63 -13.53
C LYS A 2 -7.44 -80.39 -14.44
N ARG A 3 -6.30 -79.68 -14.37
CA ARG A 3 -5.07 -79.86 -15.20
C ARG A 3 -5.31 -79.39 -16.63
N ALA A 4 -4.53 -78.46 -17.17
CA ALA A 4 -3.22 -78.74 -17.78
C ALA A 4 -2.67 -77.41 -18.40
N ILE A 5 -1.38 -77.10 -18.59
CA ILE A 5 -0.11 -77.86 -18.48
C ILE A 5 1.09 -76.89 -18.73
N LEU A 6 2.12 -77.01 -17.88
CA LEU A 6 3.59 -77.12 -18.14
C LEU A 6 4.36 -75.96 -18.82
N LEU A 7 5.43 -75.37 -18.21
CA LEU A 7 6.80 -75.84 -17.80
C LEU A 7 7.81 -75.09 -18.74
N SER A 8 9.00 -74.58 -18.39
CA SER A 8 10.01 -74.91 -17.39
C SER A 8 11.11 -73.82 -17.35
N CYS A 9 11.81 -73.69 -16.21
CA CYS A 9 13.28 -73.57 -16.03
C CYS A 9 14.08 -72.43 -16.72
N ALA A 10 15.15 -71.82 -16.18
CA ALA A 10 15.94 -71.99 -14.97
C ALA A 10 16.84 -70.73 -14.76
N VAL A 11 17.46 -70.67 -13.59
CA VAL A 11 18.27 -69.60 -13.01
C VAL A 11 19.73 -69.60 -13.55
N ALA A 12 20.37 -68.41 -13.51
CA ALA A 12 21.79 -68.13 -13.23
C ALA A 12 22.66 -67.53 -14.37
N GLY A 13 23.23 -66.35 -14.09
CA GLY A 13 24.70 -66.16 -14.11
C GLY A 13 25.37 -65.51 -15.33
N LEU A 14 25.70 -64.22 -15.17
CA LEU A 14 26.81 -63.42 -15.75
C LEU A 14 27.20 -63.61 -17.24
N LEU A 15 27.14 -62.52 -18.01
CA LEU A 15 28.37 -61.83 -18.47
C LEU A 15 28.06 -60.40 -18.94
N ALA A 16 28.87 -59.46 -18.46
CA ALA A 16 28.83 -58.05 -18.80
C ALA A 16 29.34 -57.80 -20.22
N LEU A 17 28.65 -56.93 -20.97
CA LEU A 17 29.26 -56.14 -22.04
C LEU A 17 28.59 -54.76 -22.05
N ALA A 18 29.43 -53.76 -21.79
CA ALA A 18 29.10 -52.36 -21.75
C ALA A 18 28.64 -51.86 -23.14
N TYR A 19 27.56 -51.08 -23.16
CA TYR A 19 27.36 -50.03 -24.14
C TYR A 19 26.90 -48.78 -23.42
N ALA A 20 27.75 -47.75 -23.48
CA ALA A 20 27.54 -46.45 -22.89
C ALA A 20 26.37 -45.74 -23.60
N ALA A 21 25.23 -45.62 -22.93
CA ALA A 21 24.26 -44.59 -23.24
C ALA A 21 24.54 -43.40 -22.31
N GLY A 22 25.13 -42.35 -22.88
CA GLY A 22 25.35 -41.10 -22.14
C GLY A 22 24.02 -40.51 -21.65
N PRO A 23 24.02 -39.77 -20.54
CA PRO A 23 22.82 -39.09 -20.08
C PRO A 23 22.37 -38.10 -21.16
N ALA A 24 21.09 -38.18 -21.53
CA ALA A 24 20.45 -37.17 -22.34
C ALA A 24 20.72 -35.80 -21.68
N MET A 25 21.48 -34.96 -22.37
CA MET A 25 21.71 -33.57 -22.02
C MET A 25 20.34 -32.91 -21.90
N LEU A 26 19.87 -32.67 -20.67
CA LEU A 26 18.89 -31.64 -20.40
C LEU A 26 19.47 -30.36 -21.01
N GLY A 27 18.82 -29.85 -22.05
CA GLY A 27 19.23 -28.62 -22.71
C GLY A 27 19.42 -27.54 -21.67
N ARG A 28 20.66 -27.08 -21.53
CA ARG A 28 21.03 -25.90 -20.75
C ARG A 28 20.15 -24.76 -21.28
N ALA A 29 19.30 -24.19 -20.43
CA ALA A 29 18.58 -22.96 -20.78
C ALA A 29 19.60 -21.98 -21.36
N ALA A 30 19.34 -21.47 -22.57
CA ALA A 30 20.25 -20.57 -23.25
C ALA A 30 20.63 -19.44 -22.29
N GLU A 31 21.94 -19.18 -22.15
CA GLU A 31 22.39 -18.07 -21.30
C GLU A 31 21.76 -16.76 -21.82
N PRO A 32 21.28 -15.89 -20.92
CA PRO A 32 20.63 -14.65 -21.34
C PRO A 32 21.60 -13.82 -22.18
N VAL A 33 21.21 -13.52 -23.42
CA VAL A 33 22.00 -12.69 -24.32
C VAL A 33 22.09 -11.28 -23.72
N ALA A 34 23.29 -10.87 -23.36
CA ALA A 34 23.52 -9.56 -22.76
C ALA A 34 23.03 -8.43 -23.68
N GLY A 35 22.26 -7.49 -23.13
CA GLY A 35 21.76 -6.30 -23.84
C GLY A 35 20.40 -6.45 -24.50
N VAL A 36 19.87 -7.68 -24.67
CA VAL A 36 18.50 -7.91 -25.15
C VAL A 36 17.48 -7.41 -24.10
N PRO A 37 16.38 -6.74 -24.50
CA PRO A 37 15.42 -6.22 -23.55
C PRO A 37 14.71 -7.38 -22.83
N LYS A 38 14.43 -7.19 -21.55
CA LYS A 38 13.56 -8.04 -20.76
C LYS A 38 12.29 -7.28 -20.45
N VAL A 39 11.15 -7.88 -20.75
CA VAL A 39 9.86 -7.21 -20.66
C VAL A 39 8.84 -8.17 -20.09
N ASP A 40 8.09 -7.71 -19.09
CA ASP A 40 6.89 -8.34 -18.58
C ASP A 40 5.65 -7.74 -19.23
N VAL A 41 4.52 -8.44 -19.18
CA VAL A 41 3.24 -7.93 -19.69
C VAL A 41 2.23 -7.88 -18.55
N LYS A 42 1.60 -6.73 -18.34
CA LYS A 42 0.55 -6.55 -17.34
C LYS A 42 -0.69 -5.89 -17.92
N VAL A 43 -1.86 -6.23 -17.38
CA VAL A 43 -3.07 -5.44 -17.58
C VAL A 43 -2.93 -4.15 -16.80
N LEU A 44 -3.02 -3.02 -17.48
CA LEU A 44 -2.84 -1.71 -16.86
C LEU A 44 -4.16 -1.27 -16.19
N PRO A 45 -4.17 -0.97 -14.88
CA PRO A 45 -5.32 -0.34 -14.26
C PRO A 45 -5.51 1.09 -14.77
N VAL A 46 -6.75 1.47 -15.02
CA VAL A 46 -7.11 2.79 -15.54
C VAL A 46 -8.10 3.45 -14.57
N PRO A 47 -7.76 4.58 -13.94
CA PRO A 47 -8.70 5.32 -13.11
C PRO A 47 -9.83 5.93 -13.97
N ALA A 48 -11.05 6.05 -13.44
CA ALA A 48 -12.15 6.71 -14.14
C ALA A 48 -12.01 8.25 -14.13
N ASN A 49 -10.90 8.72 -14.71
CA ASN A 49 -10.42 10.10 -14.73
C ASN A 49 -10.18 10.54 -16.18
N ALA A 50 -10.83 11.64 -16.60
CA ALA A 50 -10.70 12.15 -17.97
C ALA A 50 -9.29 12.71 -18.29
N ALA A 51 -8.47 12.97 -17.27
CA ALA A 51 -7.09 13.41 -17.44
C ALA A 51 -6.11 12.24 -17.59
N ASP A 52 -6.55 10.99 -17.38
CA ASP A 52 -5.69 9.83 -17.61
C ASP A 52 -5.57 9.55 -19.12
N PRO A 53 -4.35 9.39 -19.66
CA PRO A 53 -4.16 9.15 -21.10
C PRO A 53 -4.75 7.83 -21.60
N ASN A 54 -5.00 6.87 -20.70
CA ASN A 54 -5.65 5.60 -21.00
C ASN A 54 -7.14 5.60 -20.60
N GLY A 55 -7.62 6.68 -19.99
CA GLY A 55 -9.03 6.87 -19.65
C GLY A 55 -9.89 6.90 -20.91
N PHE A 56 -11.08 6.29 -20.82
CA PHE A 56 -12.04 6.29 -21.92
C PHE A 56 -13.34 6.98 -21.49
N VAL A 57 -14.00 7.63 -22.44
CA VAL A 57 -15.19 8.46 -22.18
C VAL A 57 -16.42 7.80 -22.79
N ALA A 58 -17.52 7.80 -22.04
CA ALA A 58 -18.84 7.44 -22.52
C ALA A 58 -19.81 8.60 -22.33
N LEU A 59 -21.01 8.50 -22.91
CA LEU A 59 -22.08 9.48 -22.74
C LEU A 59 -23.16 8.91 -21.82
N LEU A 60 -23.53 9.67 -20.79
CA LEU A 60 -24.58 9.29 -19.86
C LEU A 60 -25.93 9.13 -20.57
N SER A 61 -26.65 8.07 -20.23
CA SER A 61 -27.89 7.73 -20.92
C SER A 61 -29.01 8.74 -20.69
N SER A 62 -29.07 9.36 -19.50
CA SER A 62 -30.16 10.29 -19.16
C SER A 62 -29.88 11.74 -19.60
N THR A 63 -28.60 12.13 -19.74
CA THR A 63 -28.20 13.53 -19.99
C THR A 63 -27.36 13.75 -21.24
N GLY A 64 -26.77 12.70 -21.82
CA GLY A 64 -25.79 12.80 -22.90
C GLY A 64 -24.45 13.43 -22.47
N ALA A 65 -24.25 13.74 -21.18
CA ALA A 65 -23.02 14.34 -20.70
C ALA A 65 -21.85 13.34 -20.74
N PRO A 66 -20.63 13.77 -21.08
CA PRO A 66 -19.46 12.91 -21.08
C PRO A 66 -19.08 12.50 -19.66
N VAL A 67 -18.72 11.23 -19.49
CA VAL A 67 -18.24 10.65 -18.24
C VAL A 67 -17.02 9.78 -18.49
N ALA A 68 -15.97 9.97 -17.68
CA ALA A 68 -14.78 9.11 -17.73
C ALA A 68 -15.08 7.76 -17.07
N MET A 69 -14.60 6.70 -17.70
CA MET A 69 -14.68 5.32 -17.27
C MET A 69 -13.27 4.77 -17.05
N GLY A 70 -13.17 3.73 -16.21
CA GLY A 70 -11.90 3.13 -15.82
C GLY A 70 -11.97 1.61 -15.82
N SER A 71 -10.85 0.97 -15.50
CA SER A 71 -10.71 -0.48 -15.39
C SER A 71 -9.82 -0.86 -14.20
N THR A 72 -10.03 -2.05 -13.67
CA THR A 72 -9.38 -2.52 -12.43
C THR A 72 -7.92 -2.91 -12.59
N GLY A 73 -7.45 -3.17 -13.81
CA GLY A 73 -6.14 -3.79 -14.06
C GLY A 73 -6.09 -5.30 -13.78
N LEU A 74 -7.23 -5.96 -13.57
CA LEU A 74 -7.29 -7.41 -13.34
C LEU A 74 -7.20 -8.21 -14.65
N ASN A 75 -6.79 -9.47 -14.53
CA ASN A 75 -6.88 -10.43 -15.62
C ASN A 75 -8.31 -10.99 -15.83
N ASN A 76 -9.26 -10.69 -14.94
CA ASN A 76 -10.69 -10.99 -15.14
C ASN A 76 -11.42 -9.69 -15.49
N VAL A 77 -11.86 -9.56 -16.75
CA VAL A 77 -12.34 -8.30 -17.34
C VAL A 77 -13.76 -8.44 -17.89
N SER A 78 -14.44 -7.32 -18.06
CA SER A 78 -15.75 -7.25 -18.71
C SER A 78 -15.61 -7.40 -20.23
N ILE A 79 -16.53 -8.14 -20.85
CA ILE A 79 -16.80 -7.96 -22.29
C ILE A 79 -17.32 -6.55 -22.55
N GLY A 80 -17.07 -6.02 -23.75
CA GLY A 80 -17.50 -4.70 -24.20
C GLY A 80 -16.79 -3.52 -23.52
N ALA A 81 -15.82 -3.76 -22.64
CA ALA A 81 -15.02 -2.72 -21.98
C ALA A 81 -13.58 -2.71 -22.52
N PRO A 82 -13.00 -1.54 -22.83
CA PRO A 82 -11.60 -1.44 -23.23
C PRO A 82 -10.64 -1.97 -22.15
N VAL A 83 -9.65 -2.74 -22.58
CA VAL A 83 -8.57 -3.27 -21.75
C VAL A 83 -7.24 -2.78 -22.31
N THR A 84 -6.47 -2.10 -21.48
CA THR A 84 -5.11 -1.65 -21.81
C THR A 84 -4.10 -2.64 -21.24
N ILE A 85 -3.16 -3.06 -22.09
CA ILE A 85 -2.06 -3.97 -21.78
C ILE A 85 -0.76 -3.20 -21.95
N GLN A 86 0.14 -3.30 -20.98
CA GLN A 86 1.43 -2.61 -20.99
C GLN A 86 2.58 -3.61 -20.97
N GLY A 87 3.58 -3.36 -21.82
CA GLY A 87 4.89 -3.99 -21.73
C GLY A 87 5.75 -3.24 -20.70
N VAL A 88 6.16 -3.91 -19.63
CA VAL A 88 6.95 -3.35 -18.54
C VAL A 88 8.39 -3.83 -18.68
N PRO A 89 9.34 -2.95 -19.06
CA PRO A 89 10.73 -3.34 -19.13
C PRO A 89 11.27 -3.62 -17.73
N GLU A 90 11.91 -4.78 -17.53
CA GLU A 90 12.56 -5.14 -16.25
C GLU A 90 13.81 -4.29 -15.99
N ASP A 91 14.49 -3.84 -17.06
CA ASP A 91 15.65 -2.94 -16.99
C ASP A 91 15.40 -1.68 -17.82
N ALA A 92 15.09 -0.59 -17.12
CA ALA A 92 14.89 0.74 -17.70
C ALA A 92 16.11 1.28 -18.48
N LYS A 93 17.31 0.70 -18.28
CA LYS A 93 18.52 1.07 -19.03
C LYS A 93 18.60 0.40 -20.41
N SER A 94 17.81 -0.65 -20.65
CA SER A 94 17.67 -1.30 -21.95
C SER A 94 16.58 -0.59 -22.77
N ALA A 95 16.95 0.49 -23.46
CA ALA A 95 16.01 1.23 -24.30
C ALA A 95 15.37 0.29 -25.34
N THR A 96 14.05 0.11 -25.26
CA THR A 96 13.30 -0.69 -26.24
C THR A 96 13.02 0.18 -27.46
N ALA A 97 13.30 -0.35 -28.66
CA ALA A 97 13.14 0.38 -29.92
C ALA A 97 11.87 0.00 -30.69
N LYS A 98 11.38 -1.23 -30.52
CA LYS A 98 10.19 -1.73 -31.23
C LYS A 98 9.39 -2.69 -30.35
N TYR A 99 8.06 -2.62 -30.46
CA TYR A 99 7.11 -3.55 -29.84
C TYR A 99 6.37 -4.33 -30.92
N GLN A 100 6.14 -5.63 -30.68
CA GLN A 100 5.34 -6.50 -31.52
C GLN A 100 4.35 -7.26 -30.65
N TRP A 101 3.07 -6.89 -30.77
CA TRP A 101 1.99 -7.50 -30.03
C TRP A 101 1.20 -8.48 -30.91
N THR A 102 0.79 -9.62 -30.34
CA THR A 102 -0.14 -10.55 -30.99
C THR A 102 -1.28 -10.93 -30.06
N LEU A 103 -2.49 -11.07 -30.61
CA LEU A 103 -3.70 -11.45 -29.88
C LEU A 103 -4.22 -12.80 -30.38
N SER A 104 -4.29 -13.77 -29.47
CA SER A 104 -5.09 -14.99 -29.63
C SER A 104 -6.42 -14.82 -28.90
N LYS A 105 -7.53 -15.15 -29.55
CA LYS A 105 -8.89 -14.86 -29.08
C LYS A 105 -9.86 -16.04 -29.31
N PRO A 106 -11.02 -16.08 -28.64
CA PRO A 106 -12.06 -17.07 -28.93
C PRO A 106 -12.49 -17.04 -30.40
N ASN A 107 -12.85 -18.19 -30.99
CA ASN A 107 -13.21 -18.27 -32.41
C ASN A 107 -14.37 -17.35 -32.83
N ALA A 108 -15.31 -17.10 -31.93
CA ALA A 108 -16.45 -16.21 -32.18
C ALA A 108 -16.12 -14.72 -32.00
N SER A 109 -14.90 -14.39 -31.53
CA SER A 109 -14.48 -13.02 -31.23
C SER A 109 -14.00 -12.29 -32.49
N SER A 110 -14.51 -11.08 -32.68
CA SER A 110 -14.06 -10.12 -33.69
C SER A 110 -13.01 -9.13 -33.17
N ALA A 111 -12.67 -9.18 -31.87
CA ALA A 111 -11.71 -8.29 -31.23
C ALA A 111 -10.37 -8.20 -31.98
N ILE A 112 -9.80 -6.99 -32.02
CA ILE A 112 -8.49 -6.68 -32.59
C ILE A 112 -7.70 -5.81 -31.62
N LEU A 113 -6.38 -5.84 -31.74
CA LEU A 113 -5.51 -4.89 -31.06
C LEU A 113 -5.61 -3.53 -31.74
N GLY A 114 -5.52 -2.46 -30.94
CA GLY A 114 -5.29 -1.09 -31.41
C GLY A 114 -3.87 -0.91 -31.97
N ASP A 115 -3.25 0.25 -31.75
CA ASP A 115 -1.87 0.49 -32.19
C ASP A 115 -0.88 -0.46 -31.49
N ALA A 116 -0.54 -1.55 -32.19
CA ALA A 116 0.34 -2.62 -31.74
C ALA A 116 1.83 -2.29 -31.91
N THR A 117 2.21 -1.02 -32.04
CA THR A 117 3.62 -0.61 -32.22
C THR A 117 4.19 0.12 -31.01
N THR A 118 3.37 0.50 -30.03
CA THR A 118 3.79 1.23 -28.83
C THR A 118 4.01 0.30 -27.63
N GLY A 119 4.56 0.85 -26.54
CA GLY A 119 4.78 0.12 -25.29
C GLY A 119 3.50 -0.29 -24.55
N ALA A 120 2.35 0.24 -24.97
CA ALA A 120 1.04 -0.22 -24.52
C ALA A 120 0.12 -0.48 -25.73
N VAL A 121 -0.78 -1.43 -25.58
CA VAL A 121 -1.79 -1.75 -26.58
C VAL A 121 -3.13 -1.88 -25.89
N TRP A 122 -4.23 -1.62 -26.61
CA TRP A 122 -5.57 -1.84 -26.09
C TRP A 122 -6.36 -2.74 -27.01
N PHE A 123 -7.36 -3.42 -26.46
CA PHE A 123 -8.40 -4.14 -27.21
C PHE A 123 -9.69 -4.14 -26.41
N THR A 124 -10.80 -4.46 -27.06
CA THR A 124 -12.10 -4.66 -26.39
C THR A 124 -12.53 -6.10 -26.59
N PRO A 125 -12.52 -6.96 -25.55
CA PRO A 125 -13.07 -8.31 -25.66
C PRO A 125 -14.58 -8.23 -25.92
N ASP A 126 -15.07 -8.98 -26.90
CA ASP A 126 -16.46 -8.93 -27.36
C ASP A 126 -17.23 -10.23 -27.08
N VAL A 127 -16.51 -11.31 -26.75
CA VAL A 127 -17.08 -12.62 -26.40
C VAL A 127 -16.44 -13.15 -25.12
N SER A 128 -17.23 -13.83 -24.27
CA SER A 128 -16.74 -14.50 -23.06
C SER A 128 -15.69 -15.57 -23.41
N GLY A 129 -14.59 -15.60 -22.66
CA GLY A 129 -13.51 -16.56 -22.88
C GLY A 129 -12.13 -15.98 -22.64
N ILE A 130 -11.12 -16.80 -22.94
CA ILE A 130 -9.71 -16.45 -22.71
C ILE A 130 -9.15 -15.74 -23.95
N TYR A 131 -8.53 -14.59 -23.73
CA TYR A 131 -7.71 -13.84 -24.67
C TYR A 131 -6.26 -13.94 -24.20
N LYS A 132 -5.35 -14.31 -25.10
CA LYS A 132 -3.91 -14.34 -24.82
C LYS A 132 -3.23 -13.24 -25.62
N ILE A 133 -2.52 -12.38 -24.92
CA ILE A 133 -1.77 -11.28 -25.51
C ILE A 133 -0.29 -11.59 -25.31
N ASP A 134 0.44 -11.65 -26.41
CA ASP A 134 1.88 -11.91 -26.42
C ASP A 134 2.63 -10.67 -26.89
N LEU A 135 3.81 -10.44 -26.31
CA LEU A 135 4.71 -9.34 -26.64
C LEU A 135 6.12 -9.85 -26.94
N VAL A 136 6.70 -9.32 -28.01
CA VAL A 136 8.14 -9.36 -28.26
C VAL A 136 8.64 -7.93 -28.42
N ALA A 137 9.60 -7.53 -27.58
CA ALA A 137 10.27 -6.24 -27.65
C ALA A 137 11.64 -6.39 -28.31
N THR A 138 12.07 -5.40 -29.10
CA THR A 138 13.36 -5.44 -29.81
C THR A 138 14.14 -4.16 -29.57
N ASN A 139 15.45 -4.28 -29.37
CA ASN A 139 16.40 -3.18 -29.39
C ASN A 139 17.60 -3.51 -30.31
N ALA A 140 18.65 -2.68 -30.28
CA ALA A 140 19.86 -2.88 -31.09
C ALA A 140 20.61 -4.20 -30.80
N SER A 141 20.42 -4.78 -29.61
CA SER A 141 21.06 -6.03 -29.19
C SER A 141 20.23 -7.28 -29.51
N GLY A 142 18.96 -7.15 -29.89
CA GLY A 142 18.11 -8.26 -30.32
C GLY A 142 16.68 -8.21 -29.77
N SER A 143 15.97 -9.33 -29.90
CA SER A 143 14.58 -9.50 -29.46
C SER A 143 14.47 -10.21 -28.13
N SER A 144 13.56 -9.72 -27.27
CA SER A 144 13.23 -10.33 -25.98
C SER A 144 12.68 -11.75 -26.16
N PRO A 145 12.74 -12.59 -25.12
CA PRO A 145 11.81 -13.69 -24.97
C PRO A 145 10.35 -13.19 -25.10
N MET A 146 9.46 -14.07 -25.55
CA MET A 146 8.04 -13.77 -25.61
C MET A 146 7.48 -13.67 -24.19
N ALA A 147 6.88 -12.53 -23.88
CA ALA A 147 6.12 -12.32 -22.66
C ALA A 147 4.63 -12.42 -22.96
N SER A 148 3.85 -12.95 -22.02
CA SER A 148 2.44 -13.27 -22.24
C SER A 148 1.57 -12.88 -21.05
N VAL A 149 0.35 -12.42 -21.32
CA VAL A 149 -0.72 -12.30 -20.33
C VAL A 149 -1.98 -12.98 -20.85
N GLN A 150 -2.71 -13.64 -19.94
CA GLN A 150 -4.04 -14.19 -20.24
C GLN A 150 -5.10 -13.35 -19.53
N VAL A 151 -6.11 -12.98 -20.31
CA VAL A 151 -7.26 -12.20 -19.86
C VAL A 151 -8.51 -13.07 -20.03
N GLN A 152 -9.20 -13.33 -18.94
CA GLN A 152 -10.52 -13.95 -18.93
C GLN A 152 -11.57 -12.84 -19.08
N ALA A 153 -12.27 -12.80 -20.20
CA ALA A 153 -13.41 -11.91 -20.39
C ALA A 153 -14.71 -12.62 -19.99
N GLY A 154 -15.61 -11.90 -19.31
CA GLY A 154 -16.88 -12.44 -18.86
C GLY A 154 -17.98 -11.39 -18.69
N GLU A 155 -19.12 -11.86 -18.22
CA GLU A 155 -20.31 -11.07 -17.91
C GLU A 155 -20.57 -11.03 -16.41
N TYR A 156 -21.19 -9.94 -15.96
CA TYR A 156 -21.63 -9.71 -14.60
C TYR A 156 -22.91 -10.49 -14.31
N ILE A 157 -23.08 -10.94 -13.06
CA ILE A 157 -24.28 -11.66 -12.62
C ILE A 157 -24.93 -11.07 -11.36
N GLY A 158 -24.21 -10.27 -10.58
CA GLY A 158 -24.66 -9.69 -9.33
C GLY A 158 -24.60 -10.69 -8.17
N VAL A 159 -24.46 -10.17 -6.95
CA VAL A 159 -24.28 -10.97 -5.73
C VAL A 159 -25.48 -11.86 -5.41
N GLU A 160 -26.70 -11.36 -5.66
CA GLU A 160 -27.95 -12.08 -5.36
C GLU A 160 -28.23 -13.14 -6.44
N ALA A 161 -28.32 -12.74 -7.71
CA ALA A 161 -28.59 -13.67 -8.81
C ALA A 161 -27.45 -14.66 -9.05
N GLY A 162 -26.20 -14.30 -8.74
CA GLY A 162 -25.06 -15.21 -8.72
C GLY A 162 -25.07 -16.20 -7.54
N GLY A 163 -25.96 -16.03 -6.56
CA GLY A 163 -26.06 -16.90 -5.39
C GLY A 163 -24.79 -16.93 -4.55
N CYS A 164 -24.01 -15.84 -4.51
CA CYS A 164 -22.68 -15.83 -3.88
C CYS A 164 -22.71 -16.25 -2.41
N VAL A 165 -23.80 -15.92 -1.70
CA VAL A 165 -24.00 -16.28 -0.28
C VAL A 165 -24.06 -17.80 -0.06
N ASN A 166 -24.45 -18.57 -1.06
CA ASN A 166 -24.57 -20.03 -0.94
C ASN A 166 -23.20 -20.72 -0.87
N CYS A 167 -22.18 -20.14 -1.53
CA CYS A 167 -20.81 -20.67 -1.54
C CYS A 167 -19.86 -19.88 -0.61
N HIS A 168 -20.13 -18.58 -0.40
CA HIS A 168 -19.30 -17.67 0.39
C HIS A 168 -20.08 -16.96 1.52
N PRO A 169 -20.80 -17.69 2.38
CA PRO A 169 -21.73 -17.11 3.35
C PRO A 169 -21.04 -16.13 4.31
N ALA A 170 -19.87 -16.50 4.84
CA ALA A 170 -19.13 -15.66 5.78
C ALA A 170 -18.69 -14.33 5.13
N LYS A 171 -18.15 -14.39 3.90
CA LYS A 171 -17.61 -13.19 3.25
C LYS A 171 -18.71 -12.23 2.79
N VAL A 172 -19.84 -12.75 2.31
CA VAL A 172 -21.01 -11.94 1.99
C VAL A 172 -21.58 -11.29 3.26
N ALA A 173 -21.65 -12.03 4.37
CA ALA A 173 -22.14 -11.49 5.64
C ALA A 173 -21.25 -10.34 6.17
N GLU A 174 -19.93 -10.45 6.04
CA GLU A 174 -19.01 -9.35 6.37
C GLU A 174 -19.20 -8.15 5.43
N TRP A 175 -19.11 -8.38 4.12
CA TRP A 175 -19.19 -7.31 3.11
C TRP A 175 -20.50 -6.54 3.20
N SER A 176 -21.62 -7.23 3.45
CA SER A 176 -22.96 -6.63 3.50
C SER A 176 -23.11 -5.50 4.51
N LYS A 177 -22.23 -5.44 5.51
CA LYS A 177 -22.25 -4.40 6.53
C LYS A 177 -21.47 -3.15 6.11
N THR A 178 -20.53 -3.30 5.18
CA THR A 178 -19.67 -2.20 4.74
C THR A 178 -20.46 -1.09 4.05
N LYS A 179 -19.88 0.12 4.02
CA LYS A 179 -20.46 1.25 3.27
C LYS A 179 -20.47 1.02 1.75
N HIS A 180 -19.64 0.11 1.24
CA HIS A 180 -19.66 -0.29 -0.17
C HIS A 180 -20.93 -1.03 -0.54
N ALA A 181 -21.42 -1.92 0.34
CA ALA A 181 -22.62 -2.72 0.10
C ALA A 181 -23.94 -1.92 0.05
N THR A 182 -23.91 -0.65 0.48
CA THR A 182 -25.11 0.19 0.57
C THR A 182 -24.94 1.57 -0.08
N LYS A 183 -23.85 1.82 -0.81
CA LYS A 183 -23.52 3.16 -1.32
C LYS A 183 -24.58 3.77 -2.23
N PHE A 184 -24.96 3.06 -3.30
CA PHE A 184 -25.98 3.54 -4.24
C PHE A 184 -27.35 3.59 -3.58
N THR A 185 -27.71 2.54 -2.83
CA THR A 185 -28.98 2.47 -2.09
C THR A 185 -29.19 3.67 -1.17
N ARG A 186 -28.15 4.06 -0.41
CA ARG A 186 -28.24 5.24 0.47
C ARG A 186 -28.27 6.55 -0.31
N ASP A 187 -27.40 6.70 -1.29
CA ASP A 187 -27.19 8.00 -1.94
C ASP A 187 -28.31 8.39 -2.91
N ILE A 188 -28.99 7.42 -3.53
CA ILE A 188 -30.12 7.69 -4.43
C ILE A 188 -31.34 8.25 -3.67
N ASP A 189 -31.42 7.98 -2.36
CA ASP A 189 -32.40 8.54 -1.43
C ASP A 189 -31.79 9.67 -0.57
N GLY A 190 -30.96 10.52 -1.17
CA GLY A 190 -30.47 11.74 -0.52
C GLY A 190 -29.24 11.55 0.38
N GLY A 191 -28.85 10.31 0.70
CA GLY A 191 -27.62 9.99 1.41
C GLY A 191 -27.60 10.42 2.89
N ALA A 192 -26.44 10.30 3.53
CA ALA A 192 -26.25 10.61 4.96
C ALA A 192 -26.19 12.12 5.30
N ASP A 193 -26.29 13.01 4.31
CA ASP A 193 -26.44 14.46 4.50
C ASP A 193 -27.42 15.04 3.47
N PRO A 194 -28.74 14.91 3.71
CA PRO A 194 -29.81 15.25 2.74
C PRO A 194 -29.86 16.72 2.29
N ALA A 195 -29.11 17.63 2.93
CA ALA A 195 -29.12 19.05 2.57
C ALA A 195 -28.04 19.45 1.53
N THR A 196 -27.01 18.62 1.29
CA THR A 196 -25.81 19.00 0.51
C THR A 196 -25.46 18.05 -0.65
N THR A 197 -26.25 17.00 -0.87
CA THR A 197 -25.93 15.96 -1.88
C THR A 197 -25.76 16.53 -3.30
N LYS A 198 -24.61 16.20 -3.92
CA LYS A 198 -24.28 16.46 -5.34
C LYS A 198 -24.40 15.18 -6.19
N TYR A 199 -25.11 14.18 -5.68
CA TYR A 199 -25.22 12.87 -6.30
C TYR A 199 -25.95 12.95 -7.64
N ASN A 200 -25.38 12.34 -8.67
CA ASN A 200 -25.89 12.38 -10.04
C ASN A 200 -25.57 11.07 -10.77
N GLU A 201 -26.12 10.88 -11.98
CA GLU A 201 -25.94 9.66 -12.78
C GLU A 201 -24.46 9.33 -12.99
N GLY A 202 -23.60 10.33 -13.18
CA GLY A 202 -22.15 10.13 -13.32
C GLY A 202 -21.50 9.46 -12.11
N CYS A 203 -22.09 9.55 -10.92
CA CYS A 203 -21.57 8.89 -9.72
C CYS A 203 -21.80 7.38 -9.71
N ILE A 204 -22.80 6.86 -10.44
CA ILE A 204 -23.15 5.43 -10.37
C ILE A 204 -22.11 4.54 -11.05
N ARG A 205 -21.23 5.09 -11.89
CA ARG A 205 -20.08 4.39 -12.45
C ARG A 205 -19.14 3.80 -11.40
N CYS A 206 -19.08 4.44 -10.23
CA CYS A 206 -18.27 4.00 -9.10
C CYS A 206 -19.10 3.36 -7.98
N HIS A 207 -20.42 3.55 -7.99
CA HIS A 207 -21.31 3.15 -6.90
C HIS A 207 -22.22 1.97 -7.25
N THR A 208 -22.08 1.41 -8.45
CA THR A 208 -22.80 0.22 -8.92
C THR A 208 -21.82 -0.77 -9.54
N THR A 209 -22.29 -1.96 -9.90
CA THR A 209 -21.45 -3.04 -10.40
C THR A 209 -21.59 -3.22 -11.91
N GLY A 210 -20.46 -3.27 -12.63
CA GLY A 210 -20.42 -3.49 -14.08
C GLY A 210 -20.94 -2.33 -14.94
N TYR A 211 -20.76 -1.08 -14.50
CA TYR A 211 -21.27 0.10 -15.20
C TYR A 211 -20.42 0.48 -16.44
N TYR A 212 -20.45 -0.32 -17.50
CA TYR A 212 -19.78 0.03 -18.77
C TYR A 212 -20.83 0.38 -19.84
N ILE A 213 -21.00 1.67 -20.11
CA ILE A 213 -22.01 2.17 -21.05
C ILE A 213 -21.72 1.63 -22.46
N GLY A 214 -22.74 1.05 -23.09
CA GLY A 214 -22.64 0.45 -24.43
C GLY A 214 -22.14 -0.99 -24.45
N ALA A 215 -21.70 -1.54 -23.31
CA ALA A 215 -21.33 -2.94 -23.20
C ALA A 215 -22.57 -3.83 -22.96
N SER A 216 -22.66 -4.96 -23.66
CA SER A 216 -23.65 -6.01 -23.39
C SER A 216 -23.07 -7.05 -22.43
N ASN A 217 -22.82 -6.65 -21.18
CA ASN A 217 -22.02 -7.41 -20.22
C ASN A 217 -22.80 -7.89 -18.99
N GLY A 218 -24.12 -7.68 -18.93
CA GLY A 218 -24.95 -8.00 -17.77
C GLY A 218 -24.81 -7.06 -16.58
N GLY A 219 -23.94 -6.05 -16.64
CA GLY A 219 -23.72 -5.08 -15.56
C GLY A 219 -24.79 -3.99 -15.51
N PHE A 220 -24.68 -3.08 -14.54
CA PHE A 220 -25.71 -2.06 -14.27
C PHE A 220 -26.07 -1.21 -15.50
N ALA A 221 -25.07 -0.76 -16.28
CA ALA A 221 -25.32 0.07 -17.46
C ALA A 221 -26.05 -0.70 -18.59
N ASP A 222 -25.76 -1.99 -18.76
CA ASP A 222 -26.43 -2.87 -19.72
C ASP A 222 -27.90 -3.08 -19.31
N VAL A 223 -28.14 -3.42 -18.04
CA VAL A 223 -29.50 -3.58 -17.49
C VAL A 223 -30.28 -2.27 -17.58
N GLN A 224 -29.66 -1.14 -17.28
CA GLN A 224 -30.26 0.19 -17.39
C GLN A 224 -30.73 0.46 -18.82
N ALA A 225 -29.87 0.20 -19.81
CA ALA A 225 -30.19 0.38 -21.22
C ALA A 225 -31.35 -0.53 -21.67
N LYS A 226 -31.34 -1.81 -21.27
CA LYS A 226 -32.41 -2.78 -21.61
C LYS A 226 -33.78 -2.39 -21.05
N LEU A 227 -33.81 -1.78 -19.86
CA LEU A 227 -35.05 -1.34 -19.21
C LEU A 227 -35.48 0.08 -19.64
N GLY A 228 -34.61 0.82 -20.34
CA GLY A 228 -34.83 2.24 -20.61
C GLY A 228 -34.92 3.10 -19.33
N TRP A 229 -34.35 2.62 -18.22
CA TRP A 229 -34.48 3.28 -16.92
C TRP A 229 -33.68 4.59 -16.90
N GLN A 230 -34.31 5.65 -16.39
CA GLN A 230 -33.73 6.98 -16.28
C GLN A 230 -33.30 7.26 -14.85
N PHE A 231 -32.13 7.88 -14.69
CA PHE A 231 -31.64 8.25 -13.38
C PHE A 231 -32.49 9.40 -12.78
N PRO A 232 -32.85 9.34 -11.48
CA PRO A 232 -33.65 10.40 -10.85
C PRO A 232 -33.00 11.78 -10.92
N SER A 233 -33.83 12.83 -11.00
CA SER A 233 -33.32 14.20 -10.95
C SER A 233 -32.70 14.52 -9.59
N LEU A 234 -31.76 15.47 -9.56
CA LEU A 234 -31.15 15.93 -8.31
C LEU A 234 -32.20 16.44 -7.30
N GLU A 235 -33.29 17.05 -7.79
CA GLU A 235 -34.41 17.47 -6.93
C GLU A 235 -35.10 16.28 -6.28
N SER A 236 -35.31 15.18 -7.01
CA SER A 236 -35.89 13.95 -6.47
C SER A 236 -34.98 13.32 -5.42
N ILE A 237 -33.67 13.30 -5.67
CA ILE A 237 -32.67 12.76 -4.75
C ILE A 237 -32.63 13.59 -3.46
N LYS A 238 -32.67 14.93 -3.56
CA LYS A 238 -32.69 15.83 -2.41
C LYS A 238 -33.95 15.71 -1.54
N LYS A 239 -35.08 15.25 -2.10
CA LYS A 239 -36.29 14.94 -1.32
C LYS A 239 -36.11 13.70 -0.43
N GLY A 240 -35.17 12.83 -0.77
CA GLY A 240 -34.62 11.84 0.15
C GLY A 240 -35.44 10.57 0.39
N GLU A 241 -36.58 10.36 -0.30
CA GLU A 241 -37.44 9.21 -0.03
C GLU A 241 -38.06 8.64 -1.33
N GLY A 242 -37.98 7.31 -1.49
CA GLY A 242 -38.72 6.54 -2.50
C GLY A 242 -38.02 6.30 -3.84
N ASN A 243 -36.84 6.89 -4.09
CA ASN A 243 -36.12 6.63 -5.34
C ASN A 243 -35.58 5.19 -5.36
N TRP A 244 -35.04 4.69 -4.24
CA TRP A 244 -34.59 3.29 -4.16
C TRP A 244 -35.74 2.30 -4.36
N ASP A 245 -36.90 2.56 -3.76
CA ASP A 245 -38.06 1.68 -3.90
C ASP A 245 -38.50 1.59 -5.37
N ALA A 246 -38.43 2.69 -6.10
CA ALA A 246 -38.72 2.77 -7.54
C ALA A 246 -37.65 2.12 -8.44
N VAL A 247 -36.46 1.78 -7.95
CA VAL A 247 -35.45 1.07 -8.76
C VAL A 247 -35.96 -0.35 -9.09
N PRO A 248 -35.98 -0.74 -10.38
CA PRO A 248 -36.34 -2.09 -10.82
C PRO A 248 -35.48 -3.18 -10.18
N LYS A 249 -36.06 -4.38 -9.96
CA LYS A 249 -35.39 -5.50 -9.29
C LYS A 249 -34.08 -5.89 -9.97
N GLU A 250 -34.05 -5.89 -11.29
CA GLU A 250 -32.89 -6.24 -12.10
C GLU A 250 -31.73 -5.26 -11.88
N LEU A 251 -32.03 -3.97 -11.70
CA LEU A 251 -31.03 -2.95 -11.34
C LEU A 251 -30.60 -3.07 -9.88
N LYS A 252 -31.53 -3.40 -8.97
CA LYS A 252 -31.20 -3.68 -7.56
C LYS A 252 -30.18 -4.81 -7.45
N ASN A 253 -30.24 -5.83 -8.32
CA ASN A 253 -29.26 -6.91 -8.36
C ASN A 253 -27.83 -6.45 -8.73
N MET A 254 -27.68 -5.31 -9.44
CA MET A 254 -26.38 -4.72 -9.79
C MET A 254 -26.05 -3.46 -8.96
N ALA A 255 -26.90 -3.13 -7.99
CA ALA A 255 -26.72 -1.96 -7.14
C ALA A 255 -25.52 -2.11 -6.21
N ASN A 256 -24.96 -0.98 -5.79
CA ASN A 256 -23.85 -0.90 -4.84
C ASN A 256 -22.53 -1.46 -5.39
N ILE A 257 -21.45 -1.28 -4.63
CA ILE A 257 -20.13 -1.80 -4.97
C ILE A 257 -20.06 -3.24 -4.45
N GLN A 258 -20.30 -4.20 -5.35
CA GLN A 258 -20.33 -5.63 -5.04
C GLN A 258 -18.99 -6.31 -5.28
N CYS A 259 -18.93 -7.62 -5.04
CA CYS A 259 -17.76 -8.46 -5.26
C CYS A 259 -17.17 -8.25 -6.67
N GLU A 260 -18.02 -8.24 -7.69
CA GLU A 260 -17.57 -8.17 -9.09
C GLU A 260 -17.00 -6.80 -9.49
N ALA A 261 -17.24 -5.74 -8.71
CA ALA A 261 -16.60 -4.45 -8.91
C ALA A 261 -15.09 -4.51 -8.62
N CYS A 262 -14.66 -5.42 -7.74
CA CYS A 262 -13.25 -5.60 -7.35
C CYS A 262 -12.61 -6.89 -7.88
N HIS A 263 -13.41 -7.91 -8.21
CA HIS A 263 -12.94 -9.23 -8.64
C HIS A 263 -13.16 -9.53 -10.14
N GLY A 264 -13.77 -8.59 -10.85
CA GLY A 264 -14.21 -8.77 -12.23
C GLY A 264 -15.53 -9.55 -12.33
N PRO A 265 -16.01 -9.85 -13.55
CA PRO A 265 -17.31 -10.51 -13.74
C PRO A 265 -17.31 -11.97 -13.28
N ALA A 266 -18.41 -12.44 -12.69
CA ALA A 266 -18.51 -13.73 -12.01
C ALA A 266 -19.37 -14.78 -12.72
N LYS A 267 -20.02 -14.49 -13.84
CA LYS A 267 -20.92 -15.46 -14.51
C LYS A 267 -20.21 -16.79 -14.84
N ASP A 268 -18.99 -16.74 -15.37
CA ASP A 268 -18.20 -17.94 -15.66
C ASP A 268 -17.67 -18.62 -14.38
N HIS A 269 -17.44 -17.87 -13.30
CA HIS A 269 -17.11 -18.46 -12.01
C HIS A 269 -18.27 -19.29 -11.47
N VAL A 270 -19.48 -18.73 -11.46
CA VAL A 270 -20.70 -19.38 -10.96
C VAL A 270 -21.08 -20.58 -11.83
N LEU A 271 -21.05 -20.43 -13.16
CA LEU A 271 -21.59 -21.45 -14.07
C LEU A 271 -20.57 -22.51 -14.49
N LYS A 272 -19.27 -22.18 -14.49
CA LYS A 272 -18.21 -23.03 -15.05
C LYS A 272 -17.07 -23.29 -14.07
N GLY A 273 -17.12 -22.74 -12.85
CA GLY A 273 -16.05 -22.88 -11.86
C GLY A 273 -14.77 -22.12 -12.21
N ALA A 274 -14.84 -21.10 -13.07
CA ALA A 274 -13.70 -20.24 -13.36
C ALA A 274 -13.19 -19.54 -12.09
N LYS A 275 -11.88 -19.25 -12.01
CA LYS A 275 -11.33 -18.52 -10.86
C LYS A 275 -11.63 -17.03 -10.99
N MET A 276 -12.10 -16.42 -9.90
CA MET A 276 -12.17 -14.97 -9.77
C MET A 276 -10.78 -14.37 -9.58
N ALA A 277 -10.58 -13.14 -10.02
CA ALA A 277 -9.31 -12.44 -9.80
C ALA A 277 -9.23 -11.95 -8.35
N SER A 278 -8.04 -12.02 -7.75
CA SER A 278 -7.73 -11.39 -6.47
C SER A 278 -6.46 -10.58 -6.65
N SER A 279 -6.48 -9.31 -6.23
CA SER A 279 -5.32 -8.43 -6.31
C SER A 279 -5.36 -7.45 -5.15
N VAL A 280 -4.17 -7.13 -4.66
CA VAL A 280 -3.94 -6.04 -3.71
C VAL A 280 -3.46 -4.77 -4.42
N ASP A 281 -3.27 -4.81 -5.75
CA ASP A 281 -2.88 -3.63 -6.52
C ASP A 281 -3.88 -2.47 -6.32
N SER A 282 -3.34 -1.25 -6.16
CA SER A 282 -4.17 -0.06 -5.91
C SER A 282 -5.11 0.25 -7.07
N GLY A 283 -4.82 -0.24 -8.28
CA GLY A 283 -5.66 -0.14 -9.48
C GLY A 283 -7.11 -0.59 -9.28
N VAL A 284 -7.32 -1.65 -8.49
CA VAL A 284 -8.66 -2.16 -8.15
C VAL A 284 -9.48 -1.09 -7.41
N CYS A 285 -8.83 -0.27 -6.58
CA CYS A 285 -9.46 0.83 -5.85
C CYS A 285 -9.52 2.11 -6.69
N ASN A 286 -8.48 2.38 -7.47
CA ASN A 286 -8.25 3.65 -8.17
C ASN A 286 -9.20 3.88 -9.34
N GLN A 287 -9.87 2.84 -9.87
CA GLN A 287 -11.01 3.02 -10.78
C GLN A 287 -12.06 3.99 -10.21
N CYS A 288 -12.20 4.08 -8.87
CA CYS A 288 -13.13 4.97 -8.18
C CYS A 288 -12.45 6.01 -7.28
N HIS A 289 -11.32 5.66 -6.66
CA HIS A 289 -10.63 6.49 -5.66
C HIS A 289 -9.53 7.39 -6.23
N ASP A 290 -9.51 7.57 -7.56
CA ASP A 290 -8.55 8.40 -8.26
C ASP A 290 -9.16 9.09 -9.50
N THR A 291 -10.45 9.43 -9.43
CA THR A 291 -11.21 10.00 -10.55
C THR A 291 -10.99 11.50 -10.78
N GLY A 292 -10.12 12.12 -9.97
CA GLY A 292 -9.85 13.56 -10.00
C GLY A 292 -10.81 14.36 -9.10
N GLY A 293 -10.72 15.69 -9.18
CA GLY A 293 -11.49 16.58 -8.31
C GLY A 293 -11.17 16.33 -6.84
N SER A 294 -12.12 15.82 -6.06
CA SER A 294 -11.98 15.44 -4.64
C SER A 294 -11.67 13.95 -4.40
N HIS A 295 -11.65 13.11 -5.44
CA HIS A 295 -11.39 11.67 -5.33
C HIS A 295 -9.97 11.38 -5.83
N ILE A 296 -8.98 11.66 -4.99
CA ILE A 296 -7.55 11.72 -5.37
C ILE A 296 -6.65 10.86 -4.50
N ARG A 297 -7.23 9.97 -3.68
CA ARG A 297 -6.46 9.11 -2.75
C ARG A 297 -5.45 8.23 -3.46
N GLY A 298 -5.78 7.75 -4.66
CA GLY A 298 -4.82 7.00 -5.48
C GLY A 298 -3.60 7.85 -5.86
N SER A 299 -3.83 9.09 -6.31
CA SER A 299 -2.78 10.05 -6.62
C SER A 299 -1.95 10.46 -5.39
N GLU A 300 -2.59 10.64 -4.23
CA GLU A 300 -1.90 10.91 -2.96
C GLU A 300 -0.99 9.75 -2.58
N LEU A 301 -1.51 8.51 -2.59
CA LEU A 301 -0.73 7.32 -2.25
C LEU A 301 0.45 7.13 -3.19
N ARG A 302 0.30 7.42 -4.50
CA ARG A 302 1.41 7.38 -5.47
C ARG A 302 2.57 8.31 -5.15
N ASN A 303 2.36 9.36 -4.34
CA ASN A 303 3.41 10.24 -3.85
C ASN A 303 4.03 9.76 -2.52
N ALA A 304 3.48 8.71 -1.91
CA ALA A 304 4.05 8.06 -0.74
C ALA A 304 5.13 7.06 -1.14
N LYS A 305 6.15 6.92 -0.29
CA LYS A 305 7.17 5.87 -0.45
C LYS A 305 6.60 4.45 -0.33
N HIS A 306 5.42 4.30 0.30
CA HIS A 306 4.68 3.05 0.41
C HIS A 306 4.36 2.41 -0.94
N SER A 307 4.07 3.20 -1.98
CA SER A 307 3.71 2.68 -3.31
C SER A 307 4.82 2.84 -4.35
N GLU A 308 6.05 3.17 -3.95
CA GLU A 308 7.18 3.31 -4.88
C GLU A 308 7.67 1.92 -5.30
N GLU A 309 7.08 1.34 -6.35
CA GLU A 309 7.33 -0.03 -6.82
C GLU A 309 8.83 -0.36 -7.00
N ASN A 310 9.62 0.61 -7.46
CA ASN A 310 11.06 0.45 -7.69
C ASN A 310 11.92 0.58 -6.43
N SER A 311 11.32 0.84 -5.27
CA SER A 311 12.05 0.95 -4.01
C SER A 311 12.61 -0.40 -3.61
N ARG A 312 13.89 -0.39 -3.19
CA ARG A 312 14.55 -1.57 -2.62
C ARG A 312 13.78 -2.13 -1.42
N ALA A 313 13.02 -1.30 -0.70
CA ALA A 313 12.25 -1.71 0.47
C ALA A 313 11.23 -2.83 0.18
N TRP A 314 10.76 -2.97 -1.06
CA TRP A 314 9.76 -3.98 -1.44
C TRP A 314 10.37 -5.22 -2.10
N THR A 315 11.58 -5.07 -2.65
CA THR A 315 12.32 -6.17 -3.30
C THR A 315 13.35 -6.81 -2.37
N TYR A 316 13.68 -6.16 -1.25
CA TYR A 316 14.58 -6.68 -0.22
C TYR A 316 14.35 -6.00 1.15
N PRO A 317 14.25 -6.73 2.27
CA PRO A 317 14.52 -8.15 2.46
C PRO A 317 13.23 -9.00 2.42
N THR A 318 12.62 -9.15 1.25
CA THR A 318 11.48 -10.05 1.02
C THR A 318 11.95 -11.46 0.63
N GLY A 319 11.04 -12.44 0.68
CA GLY A 319 11.30 -13.83 0.29
C GLY A 319 11.22 -14.88 1.40
N PRO A 320 11.40 -16.17 1.05
CA PRO A 320 11.31 -17.27 2.01
C PRO A 320 12.25 -17.08 3.21
N SER A 321 11.82 -17.45 4.41
CA SER A 321 12.53 -17.28 5.70
C SER A 321 12.68 -15.83 6.22
N ARG A 322 12.13 -14.83 5.51
CA ARG A 322 12.18 -13.41 5.90
C ARG A 322 10.83 -12.87 6.40
N GLN A 323 9.91 -13.72 6.83
CA GLN A 323 8.52 -13.32 7.15
C GLN A 323 8.42 -12.18 8.19
N ALA A 324 9.31 -12.17 9.19
CA ALA A 324 9.41 -11.07 10.17
C ALA A 324 9.73 -9.70 9.56
N CYS A 325 10.33 -9.66 8.36
CA CYS A 325 10.53 -8.45 7.57
C CYS A 325 9.35 -8.22 6.63
N VAL A 326 8.88 -9.29 5.98
CA VAL A 326 7.82 -9.22 4.98
C VAL A 326 6.52 -8.65 5.53
N ARG A 327 6.20 -8.86 6.82
CA ARG A 327 5.01 -8.26 7.44
C ARG A 327 4.94 -6.73 7.31
N CYS A 328 6.07 -6.05 7.11
CA CYS A 328 6.13 -4.59 6.92
C CYS A 328 6.54 -4.19 5.47
N HIS A 329 7.02 -5.15 4.68
CA HIS A 329 7.68 -4.92 3.39
C HIS A 329 6.97 -5.62 2.22
N SER A 330 5.69 -5.98 2.41
CA SER A 330 4.79 -6.57 1.42
C SER A 330 3.34 -6.36 1.87
N GLY A 331 2.44 -6.00 0.96
CA GLY A 331 1.01 -5.84 1.26
C GLY A 331 0.37 -7.16 1.68
N GLU A 332 0.51 -8.20 0.87
CA GLU A 332 0.10 -9.58 1.15
C GLU A 332 0.75 -10.13 2.42
N GLY A 333 2.02 -9.77 2.65
CA GLY A 333 2.72 -10.04 3.90
C GLY A 333 2.01 -9.47 5.12
N TYR A 334 1.67 -8.19 5.08
CA TYR A 334 0.94 -7.51 6.15
C TYR A 334 -0.48 -8.05 6.31
N ILE A 335 -1.19 -8.34 5.22
CA ILE A 335 -2.54 -8.91 5.23
C ILE A 335 -2.53 -10.30 5.89
N SER A 336 -1.57 -11.15 5.55
CA SER A 336 -1.46 -12.48 6.14
C SER A 336 -1.01 -12.43 7.60
N PHE A 337 -0.13 -11.49 7.97
CA PHE A 337 0.21 -11.19 9.37
C PHE A 337 -1.02 -10.82 10.19
N THR A 338 -1.82 -9.84 9.75
CA THR A 338 -3.00 -9.38 10.50
C THR A 338 -4.07 -10.46 10.66
N LYS A 339 -4.10 -11.47 9.79
CA LYS A 339 -4.99 -12.65 9.92
C LYS A 339 -4.48 -13.65 10.96
N ASN A 340 -3.18 -13.94 10.97
CA ASN A 340 -2.56 -14.97 11.81
C ASN A 340 -1.27 -14.44 12.48
N PRO A 341 -1.36 -13.50 13.43
CA PRO A 341 -0.20 -12.76 13.94
C PRO A 341 0.80 -13.63 14.72
N THR A 342 0.39 -14.80 15.21
CA THR A 342 1.26 -15.71 15.97
C THR A 342 1.90 -16.80 15.11
N GLU A 343 1.54 -16.90 13.83
CA GLU A 343 1.98 -17.99 12.95
C GLU A 343 2.81 -17.45 11.78
N GLN A 344 4.02 -16.98 12.09
CA GLN A 344 4.93 -16.33 11.13
C GLN A 344 5.19 -17.17 9.86
N ALA A 345 5.21 -18.51 9.96
CA ALA A 345 5.43 -19.39 8.82
C ALA A 345 4.30 -19.32 7.78
N SER A 346 3.10 -18.89 8.18
CA SER A 346 1.91 -18.78 7.32
C SER A 346 1.87 -17.49 6.49
N TRP A 347 2.73 -16.51 6.78
CA TRP A 347 2.68 -15.21 6.11
C TRP A 347 3.20 -15.29 4.68
N ASN A 348 2.49 -14.61 3.78
CA ASN A 348 2.83 -14.50 2.36
C ASN A 348 4.18 -13.78 2.21
N ASN A 349 5.01 -14.21 1.25
CA ASN A 349 6.35 -13.72 0.98
C ASN A 349 6.52 -13.02 -0.38
N ASN A 350 5.42 -12.73 -1.07
CA ASN A 350 5.42 -12.02 -2.35
C ASN A 350 6.03 -10.62 -2.20
N ALA A 351 6.88 -10.24 -3.16
CA ALA A 351 7.44 -8.90 -3.24
C ALA A 351 6.46 -7.97 -3.94
N GLU A 352 6.02 -6.93 -3.25
CA GLU A 352 5.10 -5.92 -3.76
C GLU A 352 5.15 -4.68 -2.87
N ALA A 353 4.81 -3.53 -3.46
CA ALA A 353 4.68 -2.29 -2.72
C ALA A 353 3.42 -2.32 -1.82
N LEU A 354 3.40 -1.48 -0.79
CA LEU A 354 2.22 -1.31 0.05
C LEU A 354 1.15 -0.50 -0.69
N SER A 355 -0.06 -1.02 -0.69
CA SER A 355 -1.21 -0.48 -1.40
C SER A 355 -2.40 -0.23 -0.46
N CYS A 356 -3.51 0.26 -1.02
CA CYS A 356 -4.76 0.47 -0.28
C CYS A 356 -5.20 -0.77 0.53
N ALA A 357 -5.13 -1.96 -0.08
CA ALA A 357 -5.62 -3.21 0.49
C ALA A 357 -4.75 -3.74 1.64
N ALA A 358 -3.52 -3.24 1.77
CA ALA A 358 -2.66 -3.55 2.90
C ALA A 358 -3.25 -2.99 4.19
N CYS A 359 -3.64 -1.71 4.20
CA CYS A 359 -4.20 -1.06 5.40
C CYS A 359 -5.71 -1.29 5.54
N HIS A 360 -6.45 -1.34 4.43
CA HIS A 360 -7.92 -1.45 4.43
C HIS A 360 -8.40 -2.85 4.02
N ASP A 361 -9.36 -3.40 4.77
CA ASP A 361 -10.10 -4.60 4.36
C ASP A 361 -11.39 -4.21 3.65
N PRO A 362 -11.50 -4.39 2.31
CA PRO A 362 -12.69 -3.98 1.57
C PRO A 362 -13.93 -4.81 1.93
N HIS A 363 -13.78 -5.93 2.63
CA HIS A 363 -14.88 -6.83 3.00
C HIS A 363 -15.39 -6.62 4.42
N SER A 364 -14.63 -5.98 5.30
CA SER A 364 -14.92 -5.99 6.73
C SER A 364 -14.98 -4.58 7.31
N GLU A 365 -15.99 -4.35 8.14
CA GLU A 365 -16.10 -3.16 9.00
C GLU A 365 -15.73 -3.45 10.45
N ALA A 366 -15.05 -4.59 10.72
CA ALA A 366 -14.66 -4.98 12.08
C ALA A 366 -13.90 -3.88 12.83
N ASN A 367 -13.12 -3.07 12.09
CA ASN A 367 -12.50 -1.86 12.62
C ASN A 367 -12.96 -0.62 11.87
N LYS A 368 -12.77 0.53 12.53
CA LYS A 368 -13.07 1.86 11.99
C LYS A 368 -12.35 2.11 10.67
N ALA A 369 -13.01 2.84 9.78
CA ALA A 369 -12.52 3.11 8.42
C ALA A 369 -12.10 1.84 7.63
N GLN A 370 -12.63 0.67 8.02
CA GLN A 370 -12.25 -0.63 7.47
C GLN A 370 -10.75 -0.93 7.58
N LEU A 371 -10.06 -0.43 8.61
CA LEU A 371 -8.65 -0.76 8.85
C LEU A 371 -8.48 -2.23 9.26
N ARG A 372 -7.32 -2.83 8.96
CA ARG A 372 -7.01 -4.20 9.41
C ARG A 372 -6.64 -4.26 10.89
N VAL A 373 -6.04 -3.20 11.39
CA VAL A 373 -5.68 -3.03 12.80
C VAL A 373 -6.65 -2.03 13.42
N GLY A 374 -7.17 -2.37 14.61
CA GLY A 374 -8.04 -1.52 15.40
C GLY A 374 -7.26 -0.41 16.10
N ASP A 375 -7.64 -0.08 17.33
CA ASP A 375 -7.05 1.07 18.05
C ASP A 375 -5.72 0.74 18.77
N VAL A 376 -5.36 -0.53 18.87
CA VAL A 376 -4.16 -1.01 19.58
C VAL A 376 -3.36 -1.88 18.60
N PRO A 377 -2.03 -1.72 18.53
CA PRO A 377 -1.22 -2.59 17.68
C PRO A 377 -1.29 -4.04 18.16
N VAL A 378 -1.33 -4.96 17.21
CA VAL A 378 -1.36 -6.41 17.35
C VAL A 378 -0.04 -6.92 17.95
N GLU A 379 1.11 -6.50 17.42
CA GLU A 379 2.40 -7.03 17.87
C GLU A 379 3.52 -5.99 17.85
N VAL A 380 3.52 -5.13 18.89
CA VAL A 380 4.61 -4.18 19.18
C VAL A 380 5.02 -4.33 20.65
N ALA A 381 6.27 -4.72 20.88
CA ALA A 381 6.80 -4.98 22.21
C ALA A 381 6.70 -3.73 23.11
N GLY A 382 6.14 -3.89 24.31
CA GLY A 382 6.04 -2.80 25.29
C GLY A 382 5.02 -1.71 24.98
N ILE A 383 4.27 -1.80 23.87
CA ILE A 383 3.24 -0.83 23.50
C ILE A 383 1.86 -1.49 23.58
N THR A 384 1.12 -1.20 24.65
CA THR A 384 -0.25 -1.68 24.87
C THR A 384 -1.29 -0.56 24.88
N LYS A 385 -0.86 0.70 24.68
CA LYS A 385 -1.75 1.85 24.71
C LYS A 385 -2.62 1.95 23.45
N ASN A 386 -3.78 2.56 23.61
CA ASN A 386 -4.65 2.95 22.50
C ASN A 386 -3.96 4.06 21.69
N LEU A 387 -3.72 3.77 20.41
CA LEU A 387 -3.15 4.68 19.42
C LEU A 387 -4.22 5.14 18.40
N GLY A 388 -5.49 4.80 18.60
CA GLY A 388 -6.57 5.05 17.66
C GLY A 388 -6.21 4.57 16.25
N LEU A 389 -6.55 5.36 15.24
CA LEU A 389 -6.23 5.04 13.84
C LEU A 389 -4.71 4.88 13.57
N SER A 390 -3.84 5.40 14.44
CA SER A 390 -2.38 5.30 14.29
C SER A 390 -1.80 3.93 14.65
N ALA A 391 -2.60 3.02 15.24
CA ALA A 391 -2.14 1.68 15.58
C ALA A 391 -1.64 0.88 14.36
N THR A 392 -2.28 1.05 13.20
CA THR A 392 -1.81 0.40 11.96
C THR A 392 -0.39 0.84 11.57
N CYS A 393 -0.02 2.11 11.81
CA CYS A 393 1.31 2.62 11.55
C CYS A 393 2.36 1.99 12.48
N ALA A 394 1.98 1.74 13.73
CA ALA A 394 2.86 1.19 14.76
C ALA A 394 3.34 -0.23 14.43
N GLU A 395 2.57 -1.03 13.69
CA GLU A 395 2.98 -2.40 13.30
C GLU A 395 4.30 -2.46 12.54
N CYS A 396 4.60 -1.40 11.78
CA CYS A 396 5.78 -1.30 10.93
C CYS A 396 6.79 -0.29 11.46
N HIS A 397 6.32 0.84 12.01
CA HIS A 397 7.17 1.96 12.41
C HIS A 397 7.62 1.88 13.88
N ASN A 398 8.15 0.73 14.28
CA ASN A 398 8.61 0.40 15.63
C ASN A 398 10.05 -0.12 15.64
N SER A 399 10.67 -0.09 16.83
CA SER A 399 12.09 -0.44 17.02
C SER A 399 12.37 -1.94 16.80
N ARG A 400 11.33 -2.79 16.82
CA ARG A 400 11.38 -4.27 16.68
C ARG A 400 12.23 -4.99 17.72
N THR A 401 12.64 -4.29 18.77
CA THR A 401 13.51 -4.81 19.83
C THR A 401 13.30 -3.96 21.08
N VAL A 402 14.00 -4.26 22.17
CA VAL A 402 13.92 -3.49 23.41
C VAL A 402 15.34 -3.18 23.93
N PRO A 403 15.53 -2.21 24.84
CA PRO A 403 16.86 -1.81 25.30
C PRO A 403 17.66 -2.96 25.91
N ALA A 404 16.98 -3.89 26.58
CA ALA A 404 17.61 -5.07 27.19
C ALA A 404 18.31 -5.98 26.15
N ASP A 405 17.92 -5.92 24.87
CA ASP A 405 18.55 -6.70 23.82
C ASP A 405 19.79 -6.02 23.21
N ALA A 406 20.06 -4.75 23.57
CA ALA A 406 21.30 -4.04 23.20
C ALA A 406 22.55 -4.85 23.56
N LEU A 407 22.54 -5.44 24.76
CA LEU A 407 23.65 -6.24 25.28
C LEU A 407 23.90 -7.51 24.47
N LYS A 408 22.86 -8.04 23.82
CA LYS A 408 22.90 -9.19 22.91
C LYS A 408 23.30 -8.79 21.48
N GLY A 409 23.62 -7.51 21.24
CA GLY A 409 23.96 -6.99 19.92
C GLY A 409 22.75 -6.77 19.00
N SER A 410 21.53 -6.76 19.56
CA SER A 410 20.32 -6.32 18.86
C SER A 410 20.19 -4.82 19.00
N TYR A 411 19.84 -4.13 17.92
CA TYR A 411 19.73 -2.69 17.90
C TYR A 411 18.44 -2.26 17.22
N PRO A 412 17.90 -1.07 17.54
CA PRO A 412 16.65 -0.59 16.99
C PRO A 412 16.67 -0.66 15.47
N HIS A 413 15.51 -1.05 14.95
CA HIS A 413 15.17 -0.82 13.57
C HIS A 413 15.26 0.67 13.23
N TYR A 414 15.41 0.99 11.95
CA TYR A 414 15.62 2.37 11.50
C TYR A 414 14.42 3.28 11.70
N SER A 415 13.26 2.73 12.06
CA SER A 415 12.09 3.46 12.53
C SER A 415 11.84 3.08 13.98
N ALA A 416 11.78 4.05 14.87
CA ALA A 416 11.37 3.86 16.28
C ALA A 416 10.33 4.93 16.68
N ALA A 417 9.48 5.28 15.70
CA ALA A 417 8.58 6.41 15.79
C ALA A 417 7.49 6.17 16.84
N VAL A 418 6.95 4.94 16.92
CA VAL A 418 5.91 4.63 17.91
C VAL A 418 6.47 4.70 19.33
N GLU A 419 7.69 4.22 19.59
CA GLU A 419 8.29 4.30 20.92
C GLU A 419 8.59 5.73 21.34
N MET A 420 9.13 6.54 20.42
CA MET A 420 9.29 8.00 20.63
C MET A 420 7.96 8.67 21.02
N LEU A 421 6.88 8.39 20.28
CA LEU A 421 5.53 8.92 20.55
C LEU A 421 4.81 8.19 21.69
N SER A 422 5.41 7.16 22.25
CA SER A 422 4.90 6.41 23.39
C SER A 422 5.65 6.68 24.67
N ASP A 423 6.66 7.54 24.64
CA ASP A 423 7.53 7.85 25.77
C ASP A 423 8.24 6.60 26.32
N THR A 424 8.47 5.61 25.47
CA THR A 424 9.09 4.31 25.80
C THR A 424 10.41 4.10 25.05
N ASP A 425 11.10 3.02 25.42
CA ASP A 425 12.33 2.53 24.75
C ASP A 425 13.53 3.50 24.84
N GLY A 426 14.70 3.08 24.39
CA GLY A 426 15.98 3.71 24.71
C GLY A 426 16.52 3.26 26.08
N VAL A 427 17.83 3.12 26.18
CA VAL A 427 18.53 2.83 27.43
C VAL A 427 18.46 4.08 28.31
N ASP A 428 17.76 3.98 29.45
CA ASP A 428 17.56 5.08 30.40
C ASP A 428 18.68 5.22 31.44
N TYR A 429 19.53 4.21 31.57
CA TYR A 429 20.60 4.14 32.57
C TYR A 429 20.09 4.29 34.02
N GLY A 430 18.84 3.90 34.28
CA GLY A 430 18.17 4.10 35.57
C GLY A 430 17.78 5.56 35.85
N LEU A 431 17.85 6.44 34.86
CA LEU A 431 17.51 7.85 34.98
C LEU A 431 16.05 8.09 34.56
N ALA A 432 15.42 9.11 35.15
CA ALA A 432 14.14 9.60 34.68
C ALA A 432 14.33 10.45 33.41
N ILE A 433 14.25 9.81 32.24
CA ILE A 433 14.39 10.49 30.95
C ILE A 433 13.14 11.38 30.68
N PRO A 434 13.31 12.69 30.44
CA PRO A 434 12.20 13.60 30.22
C PRO A 434 11.55 13.41 28.84
N ASN A 435 10.25 13.70 28.72
CA ASN A 435 9.50 13.59 27.46
C ASN A 435 8.84 14.92 27.07
N SER A 436 8.73 15.15 25.76
CA SER A 436 7.89 16.19 25.18
C SER A 436 6.41 15.75 25.19
N PRO A 437 5.44 16.67 25.23
CA PRO A 437 4.04 16.31 25.45
C PRO A 437 3.35 15.66 24.22
N HIS A 438 4.00 15.57 23.06
CA HIS A 438 3.37 15.06 21.84
C HIS A 438 2.77 13.66 22.02
N GLY A 439 3.48 12.75 22.70
CA GLY A 439 3.01 11.39 22.95
C GLY A 439 1.79 11.26 23.87
N SER A 440 1.45 12.32 24.61
CA SER A 440 0.35 12.35 25.58
C SER A 440 -0.82 13.24 25.17
N ILE A 441 -0.65 14.17 24.23
CA ILE A 441 -1.71 15.11 23.83
C ILE A 441 -2.13 15.02 22.36
N VAL A 442 -1.24 14.58 21.47
CA VAL A 442 -1.52 14.65 20.02
C VAL A 442 -2.41 13.48 19.60
N GLY A 443 -3.56 13.82 19.01
CA GLY A 443 -4.49 12.85 18.45
C GLY A 443 -5.17 11.95 19.47
N THR A 444 -5.20 12.34 20.75
CA THR A 444 -5.86 11.57 21.83
C THR A 444 -7.37 11.77 21.90
N ALA A 445 -7.92 12.65 21.06
CA ALA A 445 -9.36 12.90 20.94
C ALA A 445 -9.74 13.25 19.48
N PRO A 446 -11.03 13.14 19.11
CA PRO A 446 -11.53 13.58 17.81
C PRO A 446 -11.22 15.06 17.51
N VAL A 447 -10.61 15.30 16.35
CA VAL A 447 -10.13 16.62 15.95
C VAL A 447 -11.23 17.39 15.21
N ALA A 448 -11.45 18.65 15.58
CA ALA A 448 -12.38 19.53 14.88
C ALA A 448 -11.88 19.83 13.46
N ASN A 449 -12.78 19.89 12.47
CA ASN A 449 -12.41 20.26 11.11
C ASN A 449 -12.24 21.80 11.01
N PRO A 450 -11.03 22.31 10.71
CA PRO A 450 -10.80 23.76 10.60
C PRO A 450 -11.66 24.43 9.52
N ASN A 451 -12.04 23.68 8.49
CA ASN A 451 -12.81 24.17 7.34
C ASN A 451 -14.33 23.95 7.50
N ASN A 452 -14.77 23.20 8.52
CA ASN A 452 -16.17 22.98 8.83
C ASN A 452 -16.34 22.71 10.33
N PRO A 453 -16.62 23.74 11.15
CA PRO A 453 -16.70 23.59 12.60
C PRO A 453 -17.75 22.57 13.10
N SER A 454 -18.79 22.30 12.30
CA SER A 454 -19.82 21.30 12.60
C SER A 454 -19.37 19.86 12.31
N ALA A 455 -18.23 19.68 11.64
CA ALA A 455 -17.67 18.39 11.31
C ALA A 455 -16.40 18.08 12.11
N LYS A 456 -16.11 16.78 12.25
CA LYS A 456 -14.85 16.27 12.78
C LYS A 456 -14.01 15.70 11.64
N LEU A 457 -12.69 15.83 11.75
CA LEU A 457 -11.75 15.13 10.87
C LEU A 457 -11.76 13.63 11.16
N PHE A 458 -11.17 12.84 10.27
CA PHE A 458 -10.94 11.41 10.47
C PHE A 458 -12.21 10.62 10.82
N LEU A 459 -13.33 10.97 10.18
CA LEU A 459 -14.65 10.37 10.42
C LEU A 459 -15.15 10.52 11.87
N GLY A 460 -14.62 11.47 12.63
CA GLY A 460 -14.94 11.66 14.05
C GLY A 460 -14.26 10.68 15.00
N GLU A 461 -13.35 9.84 14.50
CA GLU A 461 -12.59 8.90 15.31
C GLU A 461 -11.36 9.57 15.95
N THR A 462 -10.77 8.89 16.93
CA THR A 462 -9.49 9.29 17.53
C THR A 462 -8.34 8.95 16.58
N PRO A 463 -7.62 9.93 16.01
CA PRO A 463 -6.61 9.65 15.00
C PRO A 463 -5.34 9.01 15.58
N GLY A 464 -4.98 9.33 16.83
CA GLY A 464 -3.66 9.07 17.37
C GLY A 464 -2.55 9.95 16.78
N PRO A 465 -1.32 9.83 17.28
CA PRO A 465 -0.27 10.81 17.02
C PRO A 465 0.24 10.78 15.57
N CYS A 466 0.23 9.63 14.90
CA CYS A 466 0.73 9.49 13.53
C CYS A 466 -0.25 10.10 12.53
N VAL A 467 -1.52 9.66 12.56
CA VAL A 467 -2.58 10.12 11.66
C VAL A 467 -2.86 11.62 11.87
N ALA A 468 -2.82 12.10 13.11
CA ALA A 468 -3.04 13.52 13.42
C ALA A 468 -2.00 14.45 12.77
N CYS A 469 -0.80 13.97 12.44
CA CYS A 469 0.24 14.78 11.80
C CYS A 469 0.41 14.43 10.32
N HIS A 470 0.60 13.15 10.02
CA HIS A 470 0.98 12.68 8.68
C HIS A 470 -0.19 12.60 7.71
N MET A 471 -1.41 12.41 8.21
CA MET A 471 -2.62 12.34 7.39
C MET A 471 -3.49 13.59 7.53
N TRP A 472 -2.90 14.71 7.95
CA TRP A 472 -3.64 15.95 8.07
C TRP A 472 -4.25 16.34 6.71
N PRO A 473 -5.53 16.75 6.67
CA PRO A 473 -6.19 17.08 5.41
C PRO A 473 -5.46 18.16 4.64
N VAL A 474 -5.33 18.01 3.33
CA VAL A 474 -4.71 19.02 2.44
C VAL A 474 -5.69 20.10 2.00
N SER A 475 -5.16 21.12 1.32
CA SER A 475 -5.96 22.13 0.64
C SER A 475 -6.97 21.50 -0.34
N THR A 476 -8.18 22.06 -0.36
CA THR A 476 -9.20 21.69 -1.34
C THR A 476 -9.02 22.42 -2.67
N ASP A 477 -8.11 23.41 -2.74
CA ASP A 477 -7.75 24.10 -3.98
C ASP A 477 -7.01 23.15 -4.92
N THR A 478 -7.65 22.80 -6.03
CA THR A 478 -7.10 21.90 -7.05
C THR A 478 -5.82 22.43 -7.71
N LYS A 479 -5.53 23.73 -7.57
CA LYS A 479 -4.33 24.37 -8.12
C LYS A 479 -3.13 24.34 -7.17
N ASP A 480 -3.33 23.94 -5.91
CA ASP A 480 -2.23 23.85 -4.95
C ASP A 480 -1.24 22.75 -5.39
N PRO A 481 0.03 23.09 -5.70
CA PRO A 481 1.03 22.13 -6.17
C PRO A 481 1.42 21.09 -5.12
N ASN A 482 1.06 21.29 -3.86
CA ASN A 482 1.36 20.39 -2.74
C ASN A 482 0.18 19.49 -2.38
N ARG A 483 -0.99 19.70 -2.97
CA ARG A 483 -2.22 18.96 -2.66
C ARG A 483 -2.06 17.44 -2.69
N LEU A 484 -1.23 16.90 -3.58
CA LEU A 484 -1.01 15.46 -3.70
C LEU A 484 0.25 14.96 -2.98
N LYS A 485 1.06 15.87 -2.43
CA LYS A 485 2.45 15.62 -2.05
C LYS A 485 2.69 15.57 -0.55
N VAL A 486 1.79 16.12 0.24
CA VAL A 486 1.87 16.20 1.71
C VAL A 486 0.52 15.83 2.34
N GLY A 487 0.49 15.46 3.61
CA GLY A 487 -0.75 15.13 4.32
C GLY A 487 -1.53 13.94 3.72
N ASP A 488 -2.79 13.79 4.15
CA ASP A 488 -3.74 12.76 3.69
C ASP A 488 -3.07 11.38 3.42
N HIS A 489 -3.33 10.72 2.28
CA HIS A 489 -2.77 9.40 1.97
C HIS A 489 -1.38 9.46 1.31
N SER A 490 -0.76 10.64 1.23
CA SER A 490 0.67 10.74 0.91
C SER A 490 1.54 10.45 2.13
N PHE A 491 0.98 10.64 3.33
CA PHE A 491 1.65 10.53 4.65
C PHE A 491 2.86 11.45 4.84
N ASN A 492 3.14 12.31 3.87
CA ASN A 492 4.34 13.11 3.82
C ASN A 492 4.13 14.38 4.67
N ALA A 493 4.97 14.56 5.69
CA ALA A 493 5.09 15.83 6.39
C ALA A 493 6.06 16.79 5.67
N LEU A 494 6.93 16.25 4.81
CA LEU A 494 7.83 16.98 3.93
C LEU A 494 7.54 16.55 2.50
N SER A 495 7.37 17.49 1.57
CA SER A 495 7.15 17.14 0.16
C SER A 495 8.30 16.29 -0.39
N PRO A 496 8.06 15.42 -1.39
CA PRO A 496 9.11 14.54 -1.94
C PRO A 496 10.34 15.28 -2.50
N ASP A 497 10.19 16.53 -2.94
CA ASP A 497 11.29 17.40 -3.40
C ASP A 497 12.03 18.12 -2.25
N GLY A 498 11.59 17.93 -1.00
CA GLY A 498 12.18 18.52 0.19
C GLY A 498 11.87 20.00 0.41
N LYS A 499 11.00 20.61 -0.41
CA LYS A 499 10.80 22.07 -0.41
C LYS A 499 9.70 22.56 0.53
N VAL A 500 8.72 21.71 0.86
CA VAL A 500 7.53 22.12 1.61
C VAL A 500 7.42 21.30 2.89
N GLN A 501 7.46 21.99 4.02
CA GLN A 501 7.24 21.43 5.35
C GLN A 501 5.79 21.66 5.74
N TYR A 502 5.01 20.58 5.85
CA TYR A 502 3.58 20.65 6.08
C TYR A 502 3.26 20.77 7.58
N THR A 503 3.28 22.00 8.08
CA THR A 503 3.05 22.33 9.50
C THR A 503 1.58 22.61 9.85
N ALA A 504 0.65 22.26 8.96
CA ALA A 504 -0.78 22.56 9.14
C ALA A 504 -1.37 21.90 10.41
N ALA A 505 -0.99 20.65 10.68
CA ALA A 505 -1.37 19.96 11.92
C ALA A 505 -0.85 20.66 13.18
N CYS A 506 0.30 21.32 13.09
CA CYS A 506 0.94 21.99 14.22
C CYS A 506 0.22 23.27 14.63
N GLN A 507 -0.46 23.94 13.70
CA GLN A 507 -1.04 25.28 13.93
C GLN A 507 -2.04 25.34 15.07
N GLN A 508 -2.66 24.21 15.43
CA GLN A 508 -3.63 24.15 16.54
C GLN A 508 -2.98 24.46 17.89
N CYS A 509 -1.72 24.06 18.08
CA CYS A 509 -0.99 24.24 19.34
C CYS A 509 0.21 25.19 19.19
N HIS A 510 0.73 25.34 17.97
CA HIS A 510 1.87 26.16 17.61
C HIS A 510 1.50 27.17 16.49
N PRO A 511 0.70 28.21 16.80
CA PRO A 511 0.29 29.19 15.81
C PRO A 511 1.50 29.91 15.20
N GLY A 512 1.55 30.00 13.87
CA GLY A 512 2.61 30.70 13.13
C GLY A 512 3.83 29.84 12.83
N LEU A 513 3.84 28.56 13.20
CA LEU A 513 4.93 27.65 12.89
C LEU A 513 4.99 27.34 11.38
N THR A 514 6.05 27.72 10.68
CA THR A 514 6.19 27.48 9.23
C THR A 514 7.21 26.39 8.86
N GLU A 515 8.00 25.95 9.83
CA GLU A 515 9.02 24.93 9.64
C GLU A 515 9.18 24.04 10.89
N PHE A 516 9.71 22.84 10.70
CA PHE A 516 9.96 21.86 11.75
C PHE A 516 11.20 22.20 12.58
N ASN A 517 12.20 22.90 12.02
CA ASN A 517 13.41 23.27 12.75
C ASN A 517 13.26 24.61 13.51
N PHE A 518 12.20 24.73 14.31
CA PHE A 518 11.94 25.93 15.09
C PHE A 518 12.92 26.09 16.25
N PRO A 519 13.14 27.32 16.76
CA PRO A 519 14.13 27.60 17.80
C PRO A 519 13.98 26.71 19.03
N ALA A 520 15.09 26.10 19.47
CA ALA A 520 15.20 25.42 20.74
C ALA A 520 15.25 26.44 21.90
N LYS A 521 15.09 25.95 23.13
CA LYS A 521 15.09 26.80 24.33
C LYS A 521 16.49 27.12 24.87
N ALA A 522 17.47 26.32 24.49
CA ALA A 522 18.85 26.42 24.97
C ALA A 522 19.78 25.66 24.02
N ASP A 523 21.07 25.82 24.24
CA ASP A 523 22.14 25.05 23.61
C ASP A 523 22.20 23.67 24.29
N TYR A 524 21.81 22.62 23.59
CA TYR A 524 21.71 21.24 24.10
C TYR A 524 22.85 20.35 23.62
N ASP A 525 23.59 20.74 22.58
CA ASP A 525 24.76 20.04 22.07
C ASP A 525 26.10 20.60 22.59
N GLY A 526 26.07 21.79 23.20
CA GLY A 526 27.21 22.46 23.83
C GLY A 526 28.08 23.23 22.85
N ASN A 527 27.58 23.57 21.65
CA ASN A 527 28.36 24.25 20.62
C ASN A 527 28.47 25.77 20.80
N GLY A 528 27.83 26.32 21.84
CA GLY A 528 27.82 27.73 22.19
C GLY A 528 26.71 28.54 21.51
N LYS A 529 25.79 27.90 20.78
CA LYS A 529 24.67 28.55 20.07
C LYS A 529 23.35 27.89 20.44
N VAL A 530 22.30 28.70 20.50
CA VAL A 530 20.92 28.20 20.56
C VAL A 530 20.40 28.15 19.13
N GLU A 531 20.18 26.94 18.62
CA GLU A 531 19.76 26.67 17.24
C GLU A 531 18.32 26.13 17.20
N GLY A 532 17.91 25.57 16.06
CA GLY A 532 16.61 24.91 15.93
C GLY A 532 16.61 23.51 16.55
N VAL A 533 15.45 23.02 16.98
CA VAL A 533 15.30 21.72 17.66
C VAL A 533 15.87 20.53 16.89
N GLN A 534 15.85 20.54 15.55
CA GLN A 534 16.46 19.48 14.75
C GLN A 534 17.98 19.64 14.67
N THR A 535 18.47 20.88 14.59
CA THR A 535 19.92 21.17 14.61
C THR A 535 20.55 20.73 15.91
N GLU A 536 19.94 21.07 17.06
CA GLU A 536 20.41 20.67 18.38
C GLU A 536 20.52 19.15 18.53
N VAL A 537 19.51 18.40 18.08
CA VAL A 537 19.55 16.92 18.11
C VAL A 537 20.62 16.37 17.18
N ALA A 538 20.78 16.94 15.98
CA ALA A 538 21.81 16.52 15.02
C ALA A 538 23.23 16.80 15.56
N GLY A 539 23.45 17.95 16.18
CA GLY A 539 24.70 18.31 16.83
C GLY A 539 25.04 17.36 17.98
N LEU A 540 24.07 17.06 18.82
CA LEU A 540 24.24 16.13 19.94
C LEU A 540 24.49 14.68 19.47
N LEU A 541 23.87 14.26 18.36
CA LEU A 541 24.22 12.99 17.68
C LEU A 541 25.68 12.99 17.23
N ASN A 542 26.20 14.08 16.68
CA ASN A 542 27.61 14.18 16.28
C ASN A 542 28.56 14.12 17.48
N VAL A 543 28.21 14.78 18.59
CA VAL A 543 28.96 14.72 19.85
C VAL A 543 29.02 13.28 20.37
N LEU A 544 27.89 12.58 20.41
CA LEU A 544 27.86 11.18 20.85
C LEU A 544 28.59 10.26 19.87
N LEU A 545 28.44 10.46 18.56
CA LEU A 545 29.15 9.69 17.53
C LEU A 545 30.66 9.81 17.71
N LYS A 546 31.16 11.02 17.98
CA LYS A 546 32.56 11.25 18.28
C LYS A 546 33.00 10.50 19.53
N ALA A 547 32.23 10.56 20.62
CA ALA A 547 32.54 9.82 21.85
C ALA A 547 32.57 8.30 21.63
N ILE A 548 31.62 7.76 20.85
CA ILE A 548 31.60 6.35 20.46
C ILE A 548 32.85 6.01 19.64
N SER A 549 33.23 6.86 18.69
CA SER A 549 34.44 6.68 17.88
C SER A 549 35.72 6.71 18.72
N ASP A 550 35.83 7.68 19.62
CA ASP A 550 36.98 7.82 20.53
C ASP A 550 37.09 6.61 21.49
N SER A 551 35.97 5.93 21.78
CA SER A 551 35.96 4.68 22.55
C SER A 551 36.47 3.44 21.79
N GLY A 552 36.79 3.59 20.49
CA GLY A 552 37.34 2.52 19.64
C GLY A 552 36.33 1.83 18.71
N ILE A 553 35.11 2.36 18.54
CA ILE A 553 34.11 1.81 17.62
C ILE A 553 34.08 2.65 16.34
N ARG A 554 34.47 2.06 15.19
CA ARG A 554 34.56 2.82 13.93
C ARG A 554 33.18 3.08 13.33
N PRO A 555 32.83 4.34 13.01
CA PRO A 555 31.64 4.63 12.22
C PRO A 555 31.84 4.22 10.75
N ILE A 556 30.74 3.86 10.09
CA ILE A 556 30.71 3.55 8.65
C ILE A 556 29.52 4.26 7.99
N GLN A 557 29.61 4.44 6.67
CA GLN A 557 28.47 4.86 5.87
C GLN A 557 27.49 3.69 5.68
N GLY A 558 26.19 3.99 5.70
CA GLY A 558 25.13 2.98 5.59
C GLY A 558 24.92 2.15 6.87
N ASN A 559 23.75 1.51 6.96
CA ASN A 559 23.39 0.66 8.09
C ASN A 559 24.38 -0.53 8.25
N PRO A 560 24.83 -0.88 9.47
CA PRO A 560 24.35 -0.43 10.79
C PRO A 560 25.03 0.82 11.36
N TYR A 561 25.66 1.67 10.53
CA TYR A 561 26.38 2.91 10.86
C TYR A 561 27.67 2.74 11.66
N PHE A 562 27.94 1.53 12.15
CA PHE A 562 29.18 1.16 12.83
C PHE A 562 29.74 -0.13 12.26
N ASN A 563 31.06 -0.28 12.30
CA ASN A 563 31.74 -1.48 11.83
C ASN A 563 31.28 -2.72 12.60
N ARG A 564 30.94 -3.81 11.88
CA ARG A 564 30.36 -5.03 12.50
C ARG A 564 31.33 -5.77 13.40
N ASP A 565 32.63 -5.75 13.10
CA ASP A 565 33.64 -6.42 13.92
C ASP A 565 33.85 -5.67 15.25
N ASP A 566 33.75 -4.34 15.20
CA ASP A 566 33.82 -3.50 16.40
C ASP A 566 32.56 -3.68 17.25
N LEU A 567 31.37 -3.72 16.63
CA LEU A 567 30.11 -4.01 17.32
C LEU A 567 30.11 -5.37 18.03
N ALA A 568 30.74 -6.39 17.44
CA ALA A 568 30.84 -7.72 18.03
C ALA A 568 31.72 -7.74 19.30
N LYS A 569 32.65 -6.78 19.44
CA LYS A 569 33.59 -6.66 20.57
C LYS A 569 33.22 -5.54 21.54
N ALA A 570 32.17 -4.77 21.25
CA ALA A 570 31.75 -3.64 22.06
C ALA A 570 31.39 -4.07 23.49
N ASN A 571 31.85 -3.30 24.47
CA ASN A 571 31.45 -3.48 25.87
C ASN A 571 30.02 -2.94 26.12
N GLU A 572 29.51 -3.14 27.33
CA GLU A 572 28.16 -2.73 27.72
C GLU A 572 27.88 -1.23 27.47
N LYS A 573 28.77 -0.35 27.92
CA LYS A 573 28.62 1.11 27.74
C LYS A 573 28.55 1.51 26.27
N GLN A 574 29.43 0.92 25.45
CA GLN A 574 29.44 1.14 24.01
C GLN A 574 28.14 0.65 23.36
N LYS A 575 27.67 -0.55 23.69
CA LYS A 575 26.41 -1.10 23.15
C LYS A 575 25.21 -0.23 23.51
N ASN A 576 25.12 0.23 24.76
CA ASN A 576 24.04 1.10 25.21
C ASN A 576 24.06 2.46 24.49
N ALA A 577 25.23 3.09 24.37
CA ALA A 577 25.37 4.35 23.63
C ALA A 577 25.00 4.20 22.15
N ILE A 578 25.41 3.11 21.51
CA ILE A 578 25.09 2.79 20.11
C ILE A 578 23.58 2.55 19.94
N TYR A 579 22.93 1.91 20.92
CA TYR A 579 21.48 1.70 20.91
C TYR A 579 20.74 3.04 20.85
N ASN A 580 21.01 3.94 21.78
CA ASN A 580 20.36 5.25 21.83
C ASN A 580 20.71 6.13 20.63
N TYR A 581 21.96 6.09 20.17
CA TYR A 581 22.35 6.78 18.93
C TYR A 581 21.49 6.33 17.75
N ARG A 582 21.31 5.03 17.56
CA ARG A 582 20.49 4.48 16.47
C ARG A 582 19.00 4.77 16.64
N PHE A 583 18.51 4.68 17.86
CA PHE A 583 17.13 4.97 18.24
C PHE A 583 16.74 6.41 17.90
N VAL A 584 17.62 7.38 18.21
CA VAL A 584 17.36 8.80 17.95
C VAL A 584 17.67 9.17 16.50
N ARG A 585 18.76 8.67 15.90
CA ARG A 585 19.19 9.04 14.53
C ARG A 585 18.15 8.74 13.46
N GLY A 586 17.53 7.55 13.52
CA GLY A 586 16.64 7.04 12.47
C GLY A 586 17.37 6.57 11.20
N LEU A 587 16.73 6.76 10.04
CA LEU A 587 17.28 6.42 8.72
C LEU A 587 18.52 7.28 8.37
N GLU A 588 19.30 6.81 7.41
CA GLU A 588 20.43 7.57 6.87
C GLU A 588 19.94 8.92 6.32
N ASN A 589 20.69 9.99 6.59
CA ASN A 589 20.34 11.38 6.27
C ASN A 589 19.11 11.94 7.02
N MET A 590 18.54 11.23 7.99
CA MET A 590 17.53 11.81 8.88
C MET A 590 18.16 12.59 10.01
N ASP A 591 19.32 12.16 10.52
CA ASP A 591 20.10 12.84 11.56
C ASP A 591 19.25 13.31 12.76
N GLY A 592 18.30 12.48 13.18
CA GLY A 592 17.41 12.77 14.31
C GLY A 592 16.28 13.77 14.04
N ARG A 593 16.11 14.24 12.81
CA ARG A 593 15.06 15.22 12.44
C ARG A 593 13.65 14.81 12.84
N SER A 594 13.28 13.54 12.62
CA SER A 594 11.97 13.04 13.06
C SER A 594 11.88 12.90 14.57
N SER A 595 12.91 12.36 15.22
CA SER A 595 12.94 12.16 16.67
C SER A 595 12.87 13.48 17.44
N ALA A 596 13.48 14.54 16.92
CA ALA A 596 13.36 15.90 17.43
C ALA A 596 11.89 16.38 17.45
N ILE A 597 11.09 16.02 16.43
CA ILE A 597 9.67 16.36 16.37
C ILE A 597 8.81 15.39 17.19
N HIS A 598 9.05 14.08 17.08
CA HIS A 598 8.28 13.08 17.81
C HIS A 598 8.43 13.26 19.32
N ASN A 599 9.67 13.44 19.79
CA ASN A 599 9.97 13.63 21.21
C ASN A 599 11.34 14.30 21.44
N PHE A 600 11.39 15.63 21.30
CA PHE A 600 12.61 16.43 21.50
C PHE A 600 13.32 16.14 22.82
N LYS A 601 12.61 16.24 23.96
CA LYS A 601 13.23 16.09 25.28
C LYS A 601 13.78 14.69 25.51
N ARG A 602 13.07 13.65 25.05
CA ARG A 602 13.55 12.27 25.16
C ARG A 602 14.79 12.07 24.31
N SER A 603 14.79 12.60 23.09
CA SER A 603 15.95 12.54 22.19
C SER A 603 17.19 13.17 22.82
N VAL A 604 17.07 14.39 23.35
CA VAL A 604 18.17 15.08 24.03
C VAL A 604 18.62 14.31 25.28
N GLY A 605 17.67 13.91 26.14
CA GLY A 605 17.95 13.19 27.37
C GLY A 605 18.68 11.87 27.14
N LEU A 606 18.22 11.04 26.21
CA LEU A 606 18.88 9.76 25.89
C LEU A 606 20.31 9.96 25.38
N LEU A 607 20.54 10.94 24.51
CA LEU A 607 21.87 11.20 23.96
C LEU A 607 22.84 11.75 25.01
N GLN A 608 22.38 12.69 25.86
CA GLN A 608 23.18 13.20 26.99
C GLN A 608 23.48 12.08 28.00
N ALA A 609 22.51 11.22 28.30
CA ALA A 609 22.70 10.10 29.23
C ALA A 609 23.71 9.10 28.68
N SER A 610 23.63 8.79 27.38
CA SER A 610 24.61 7.94 26.70
C SER A 610 26.00 8.53 26.70
N TYR A 611 26.15 9.83 26.46
CA TYR A 611 27.45 10.49 26.54
C TYR A 611 28.02 10.43 27.96
N ARG A 612 27.18 10.69 28.97
CA ARG A 612 27.55 10.66 30.38
C ARG A 612 28.00 9.29 30.84
N ASP A 613 27.26 8.24 30.50
CA ASP A 613 27.65 6.88 30.83
C ASP A 613 28.96 6.47 30.14
N LEU A 614 29.10 6.78 28.84
CA LEU A 614 30.25 6.37 28.04
C LEU A 614 31.54 7.09 28.46
N THR A 615 31.48 8.39 28.77
CA THR A 615 32.66 9.23 29.04
C THR A 615 32.92 9.50 30.52
N GLY A 616 31.91 9.29 31.37
CA GLY A 616 31.93 9.66 32.79
C GLY A 616 31.75 11.16 33.04
N LYS A 617 31.36 11.96 32.03
CA LYS A 617 31.18 13.42 32.13
C LYS A 617 29.93 13.86 31.38
N ASP A 618 29.31 14.95 31.83
CA ASP A 618 28.25 15.61 31.05
C ASP A 618 28.80 16.16 29.73
N VAL A 619 27.90 16.39 28.76
CA VAL A 619 28.25 16.99 27.48
C VAL A 619 28.80 18.42 27.74
N PRO A 620 30.05 18.71 27.39
CA PRO A 620 30.66 19.99 27.72
C PRO A 620 29.90 21.17 27.13
N GLY A 621 29.58 22.18 27.94
CA GLY A 621 28.90 23.41 27.50
C GLY A 621 27.39 23.26 27.25
N ALA A 622 26.86 22.04 27.21
CA ALA A 622 25.46 21.80 26.95
C ALA A 622 24.58 22.07 28.17
N THR A 623 23.36 22.53 27.90
CA THR A 623 22.27 22.56 28.86
C THR A 623 21.75 21.15 29.07
N SER A 624 21.91 20.61 30.28
CA SER A 624 21.38 19.28 30.62
C SER A 624 19.86 19.30 30.75
N VAL A 625 19.20 18.26 30.22
CA VAL A 625 17.80 17.93 30.54
C VAL A 625 17.67 16.78 31.53
N LEU A 626 18.80 16.21 31.96
CA LEU A 626 18.85 15.09 32.89
C LEU A 626 18.74 15.58 34.35
N PRO A 627 18.20 14.73 35.25
CA PRO A 627 18.27 14.95 36.69
C PRO A 627 19.70 14.99 37.25
#